data_AF-A0A2V7W653-F1
#
_entry.id   AF-A0A2V7W653-F1
#
_cell.length_a   1.000
_cell.length_b   1.000
_cell.length_c   1.000
_cell.angle_alpha   90.00
_cell.angle_beta   90.00
_cell.angle_gamma   90.00
#
_symmetry.space_group_name_H-M   'P 1'
#
loop_
_entity.id
_entity.type
_entity.pdbx_description
1 polymer ?
#
loop_
_entity_poly.entity_id
_entity_poly.type
_entity_poly.pdbx_seq_one_letter_code
_entity_poly.pdbx_strand_id
1 'polypeptide(L)' 'MRRMKGASGHEVNRLLGCHGAVWQRESFDHILRGDESLMKKAEYIARNPIRAGLVDRSRDYKWWWRPE' A
#
# COMPACT_ATOMS: atom_id res chain seq x y z
N MET A 1 2.09 -11.95 -4.68
CA MET A 1 1.76 -11.50 -3.30
C MET A 1 2.15 -12.48 -2.18
N ARG A 2 1.95 -13.80 -2.30
CA ARG A 2 2.19 -14.79 -1.22
C ARG A 2 3.56 -14.68 -0.51
N ARG A 3 4.66 -14.57 -1.27
CA ARG A 3 6.02 -14.49 -0.69
C ARG A 3 6.21 -13.21 0.12
N MET A 4 5.80 -12.06 -0.40
CA MET A 4 5.94 -10.78 0.29
C MET A 4 5.11 -10.73 1.58
N LYS A 5 3.83 -11.11 1.53
CA LYS A 5 2.96 -11.17 2.73
C LYS A 5 3.47 -12.17 3.77
N GLY A 6 3.94 -13.35 3.33
CA GLY A 6 4.44 -14.38 4.22
C GLY A 6 5.72 -13.96 4.95
N ALA A 7 6.70 -13.46 4.20
CA ALA A 7 7.98 -13.01 4.77
C ALA A 7 7.80 -11.82 5.72
N SER A 8 7.05 -10.78 5.30
CA SER A 8 6.84 -9.61 6.16
C SER A 8 5.96 -9.91 7.37
N GLY A 9 4.93 -10.76 7.22
CA GLY A 9 4.09 -11.17 8.35
C GLY A 9 4.87 -11.97 9.39
N HIS A 10 5.77 -12.85 8.96
CA HIS A 10 6.65 -13.58 9.87
C HIS A 10 7.58 -12.62 10.63
N GLU A 11 8.20 -11.68 9.92
CA GLU A 11 9.13 -10.73 10.55
C GLU A 11 8.43 -9.77 11.52
N VAL A 12 7.24 -9.27 11.18
CA VAL A 12 6.44 -8.43 12.09
C VAL A 12 6.11 -9.20 13.37
N ASN A 13 5.65 -10.44 13.25
CA ASN A 13 5.36 -11.30 14.40
C ASN A 13 6.61 -11.55 15.26
N ARG A 14 7.76 -11.81 14.62
CA ARG A 14 9.05 -12.00 15.30
C ARG A 14 9.48 -10.76 16.08
N LEU A 15 9.37 -9.57 15.49
CA LEU A 15 9.77 -8.30 16.11
C LEU A 15 8.84 -7.87 17.25
N LEU A 16 7.55 -8.18 17.14
CA LEU A 16 6.54 -7.81 18.14
C LEU A 16 6.28 -8.90 19.19
N GLY A 17 6.93 -10.06 19.08
CA GLY A 17 6.71 -11.21 19.98
C GLY A 17 5.27 -11.75 19.93
N CYS A 18 4.58 -11.57 18.81
CA CYS A 18 3.19 -11.97 18.64
C CYS A 18 3.04 -13.08 17.60
N HIS A 19 1.85 -13.67 17.53
CA HIS A 19 1.52 -14.73 16.58
C HIS A 19 0.16 -14.46 15.94
N GLY A 20 0.01 -14.86 14.69
CA GLY A 20 -1.25 -14.75 13.94
C GLY A 20 -1.09 -14.15 12.55
N ALA A 21 -2.23 -13.96 11.89
CA ALA A 21 -2.28 -13.37 10.56
C ALA A 21 -2.15 -11.84 10.65
N VAL A 22 -1.03 -11.31 10.16
CA VAL A 22 -0.79 -9.86 10.03
C VAL A 22 -1.54 -9.29 8.83
N TRP A 23 -1.59 -10.03 7.73
CA TRP A 23 -2.18 -9.57 6.47
C TRP A 23 -3.54 -10.21 6.21
N GLN A 24 -4.44 -9.46 5.58
CA GLN A 24 -5.66 -10.04 4.98
C GLN A 24 -5.29 -11.11 3.93
N ARG A 25 -6.11 -12.16 3.87
CA ARG A 25 -5.84 -13.37 3.05
C ARG A 25 -5.70 -13.04 1.57
N GLU A 26 -6.70 -12.39 0.99
CA GLU A 26 -6.74 -12.07 -0.43
C GLU A 26 -5.99 -10.77 -0.77
N SER A 27 -5.53 -10.64 -2.01
CA SER A 27 -5.07 -9.38 -2.59
C SER A 27 -6.08 -8.86 -3.59
N PHE A 28 -6.06 -7.54 -3.81
CA PHE A 28 -6.77 -6.93 -4.93
C PHE A 28 -5.77 -6.74 -6.07
N ASP A 29 -6.04 -7.39 -7.20
CA ASP A 29 -5.21 -7.35 -8.40
C ASP A 29 -6.09 -6.86 -9.57
N HIS A 30 -5.69 -5.75 -10.20
CA HIS A 30 -6.41 -5.16 -11.34
C HIS A 30 -5.43 -4.81 -12.45
N ILE A 31 -5.58 -5.46 -13.61
CA ILE A 31 -4.75 -5.20 -14.79
C ILE A 31 -5.28 -3.96 -15.50
N LEU A 32 -4.40 -2.97 -15.70
CA LEU A 32 -4.75 -1.77 -16.44
C LEU A 32 -4.94 -2.09 -17.93
N ARG A 33 -6.11 -1.76 -18.46
CA ARG A 33 -6.45 -1.91 -19.89
C ARG A 33 -6.21 -0.60 -20.64
N GLY A 34 -6.20 -0.66 -21.98
CA GLY A 34 -5.71 0.46 -22.82
C GLY A 34 -6.43 1.80 -22.65
N ASP A 35 -7.69 1.79 -22.24
CA ASP A 35 -8.50 2.97 -21.92
C ASP A 35 -8.30 3.47 -20.48
N GLU A 36 -7.70 2.67 -19.60
CA GLU A 36 -7.41 3.05 -18.23
C GLU A 36 -6.11 3.86 -18.14
N SER A 37 -6.23 5.08 -17.62
CA SER A 37 -5.07 5.94 -17.42
C SER A 37 -4.24 5.49 -16.21
N LEU A 38 -3.01 5.06 -16.48
CA LEU A 38 -1.97 4.83 -15.45
C LEU A 38 -1.81 6.05 -14.55
N MET A 39 -1.84 7.26 -15.13
CA MET A 39 -1.71 8.51 -14.38
C MET A 39 -2.85 8.68 -13.38
N LYS A 40 -4.10 8.42 -13.77
CA LYS A 40 -5.26 8.48 -12.86
C LYS A 40 -5.10 7.52 -11.68
N LYS A 41 -4.59 6.31 -11.91
CA LYS A 41 -4.35 5.32 -10.83
C LYS A 41 -3.20 5.73 -9.92
N ALA A 42 -2.12 6.25 -10.50
CA ALA A 42 -1.02 6.80 -9.71
C ALA A 42 -1.52 7.96 -8.84
N GLU A 43 -2.38 8.85 -9.37
CA GLU A 43 -2.95 9.99 -8.63
C GLU A 43 -3.87 9.52 -7.52
N TYR A 44 -4.68 8.49 -7.80
CA TYR A 44 -5.48 7.84 -6.77
C TYR A 44 -4.63 7.34 -5.60
N ILE A 45 -3.56 6.58 -5.89
CA ILE A 45 -2.64 6.08 -4.86
C ILE A 45 -1.98 7.24 -4.09
N ALA A 46 -1.54 8.28 -4.79
CA ALA A 46 -0.94 9.47 -4.18
C ALA A 46 -1.89 10.23 -3.24
N ARG A 47 -3.19 10.23 -3.53
CA ARG A 47 -4.21 10.92 -2.72
C ARG A 47 -4.78 10.07 -1.58
N ASN A 48 -4.49 8.77 -1.53
CA ASN A 48 -5.01 7.90 -0.47
C ASN A 48 -4.69 8.38 0.96
N PRO A 49 -3.49 8.88 1.28
CA PRO A 49 -3.21 9.42 2.61
C PRO A 49 -4.13 10.60 3.00
N ILE A 50 -4.45 11.48 2.05
CA ILE A 50 -5.42 12.57 2.26
C ILE A 50 -6.83 11.99 2.48
N ARG A 51 -7.25 11.06 1.62
CA ARG A 51 -8.57 10.40 1.72
C ARG A 51 -8.75 9.66 3.04
N ALA A 52 -7.66 9.14 3.62
CA ALA A 52 -7.64 8.48 4.92
C ALA A 52 -7.52 9.45 6.11
N GLY A 53 -7.40 10.76 5.86
CA GLY A 53 -7.25 11.78 6.91
C GLY A 53 -5.89 11.78 7.61
N LEU A 54 -4.85 11.21 6.99
CA LEU A 54 -3.51 11.11 7.60
C LEU A 54 -2.68 12.38 7.42
N VAL A 55 -2.90 13.13 6.33
CA VAL A 55 -2.19 14.37 5.97
C VAL A 55 -3.08 15.28 5.13
N ASP A 56 -2.82 16.59 5.16
CA ASP A 56 -3.55 17.57 4.33
C ASP A 56 -3.06 17.62 2.88
N ARG A 57 -1.76 17.35 2.65
CA ARG A 57 -1.16 17.28 1.31
C ARG A 57 -0.46 15.94 1.12
N SER A 58 -0.56 15.37 -0.07
CA SER A 58 0.02 14.06 -0.39
C SER A 58 1.52 13.97 -0.12
N ARG A 59 2.26 15.06 -0.39
CA ARG A 59 3.71 15.14 -0.19
C ARG A 59 4.13 15.15 1.28
N ASP A 60 3.22 15.48 2.19
CA ASP A 60 3.49 15.48 3.63
C ASP A 60 3.44 14.06 4.22
N TYR A 61 2.99 13.06 3.46
CA TYR A 61 2.97 11.68 3.91
C TYR A 61 4.39 11.12 3.99
N LYS A 62 4.78 10.59 5.17
CA LYS A 62 6.14 10.06 5.44
C LYS A 62 6.68 9.10 4.38
N TRP A 63 5.81 8.31 3.74
CA TRP A 63 6.18 7.34 2.71
C TRP A 63 5.82 7.81 1.29
N TRP A 64 5.83 9.12 1.05
CA TRP A 64 5.68 9.69 -0.29
C TRP A 64 6.75 9.13 -1.24
N TRP A 65 6.34 8.69 -2.43
CA TRP A 65 7.19 7.91 -3.34
C TRP A 65 7.42 8.58 -4.70
N ARG A 66 6.76 9.71 -4.98
CA ARG A 66 6.95 10.38 -6.27
C ARG A 66 8.16 11.32 -6.21
N PRO A 67 9.04 11.29 -7.22
CA PRO A 67 10.08 12.30 -7.36
C PRO A 67 9.46 13.69 -7.55
N GLU A 68 10.24 14.72 -7.21
CA GLU A 68 9.86 16.12 -7.42
C GLU A 68 9.86 16.51 -8.90
#